data_AF-A0A1Q8LEI4-F1
#
_entry.id   AF-A0A1Q8LEI4-F1
#
_cell.length_a   1.000
_cell.length_b   1.000
_cell.length_c   1.000
_cell.angle_alpha   90.00
_cell.angle_beta   90.00
_cell.angle_gamma   90.00
#
_symmetry.space_group_name_H-M   'P 1'
#
loop_
_entity.id
_entity.type
_entity.pdbx_description
1 polymer ?
#
loop_
_entity_poly.entity_id
_entity_poly.type
_entity_poly.pdbx_seq_one_letter_code
_entity_poly.pdbx_strand_id
1 'polypeptide(L)'
;MTRTGRAASIGAQRVPAGVPDSDASPRRHPFDLDPRFGAALLPFGVGDQSDAHVDLDDDGLRVRFGFFSLATPVRNLAGAQLTGPFRAVKALGARLSLADRGVTFGSATERGVCIRFHRPVPALDPFGALRHPGITVTVADPERLVAAVERYAERTRLTTARRTEPTPQPGPVRRAGAVLRYPAGLALTATRYLRRLPHIDRAEAVGDASDLPPALPEELVDAHVKAVEEGSGPLLHRVFTVDVRDSGLDAAALMERVCADLDRLAPSEVVTFRKTRGRLGELVVGDEYVVLMPAPWNGPVRVVHRDATSFRFATLAGHLEAGQIEFSASDDDRGIGFRIETWSRPGDRAAALAFDVLRIGKEIQLHMWTHFCLRAGDLSGGRVPDGVRVRTWRASWPPRGGPRS
;
A
#
# COMPACT_ATOMS: atom_id res chain seq x y z
N MET A 1 -52.96 34.68 34.19
CA MET A 1 -52.44 35.82 33.39
C MET A 1 -50.97 36.05 33.75
N THR A 2 -50.16 36.56 32.81
CA THR A 2 -48.84 37.24 33.00
C THR A 2 -47.84 36.62 34.01
N ARG A 3 -46.76 35.93 33.64
CA ARG A 3 -45.63 36.25 32.72
C ARG A 3 -44.81 37.49 33.14
N THR A 4 -43.67 37.28 33.80
CA THR A 4 -42.29 37.67 33.36
C THR A 4 -41.25 37.46 34.48
N GLY A 5 -40.13 36.81 34.17
CA GLY A 5 -38.94 36.70 35.04
C GLY A 5 -37.71 36.44 34.19
N ARG A 6 -36.90 37.48 33.96
CA ARG A 6 -35.82 37.54 32.95
C ARG A 6 -34.74 36.46 33.17
N ALA A 7 -34.47 35.65 32.15
CA ALA A 7 -33.21 34.92 32.05
C ALA A 7 -32.07 35.87 31.64
N ALA A 8 -30.92 35.77 32.30
CA ALA A 8 -29.73 36.56 31.96
C ALA A 8 -28.95 35.86 30.83
N SER A 9 -28.96 36.45 29.64
CA SER A 9 -28.20 35.97 28.48
C SER A 9 -26.73 36.39 28.58
N ILE A 10 -25.83 35.44 28.87
CA ILE A 10 -24.39 35.65 28.67
C ILE A 10 -24.08 35.45 27.19
N GLY A 11 -23.96 36.55 26.45
CA GLY A 11 -23.57 36.54 25.05
C GLY A 11 -22.08 36.27 24.89
N ALA A 12 -21.70 35.00 24.70
CA ALA A 12 -20.36 34.65 24.23
C ALA A 12 -20.28 34.90 22.72
N GLN A 13 -19.57 35.98 22.38
CA GLN A 13 -19.14 36.43 21.05
C GLN A 13 -19.12 35.34 19.95
N ARG A 14 -19.80 35.61 18.83
CA ARG A 14 -19.56 34.91 17.57
C ARG A 14 -18.09 35.13 17.17
N VAL A 15 -17.31 34.06 17.13
CA VAL A 15 -16.06 34.05 16.37
C VAL A 15 -16.44 34.31 14.90
N PRO A 16 -15.86 35.32 14.23
CA PRO A 16 -16.17 35.58 12.83
C PRO A 16 -15.76 34.37 11.98
N ALA A 17 -16.52 34.10 10.93
CA ALA A 17 -16.32 32.93 10.07
C ALA A 17 -14.86 32.81 9.64
N GLY A 18 -14.25 31.66 9.92
CA GLY A 18 -12.90 31.36 9.46
C GLY A 18 -12.82 31.50 7.95
N VAL A 19 -11.74 32.11 7.48
CA VAL A 19 -11.35 32.12 6.06
C VAL A 19 -11.45 30.68 5.55
N PRO A 20 -12.10 30.40 4.40
CA PRO A 20 -12.13 29.05 3.85
C PRO A 20 -10.70 28.58 3.65
N ASP A 21 -10.36 27.44 4.26
CA ASP A 21 -9.00 26.93 4.26
C ASP A 21 -8.59 26.60 2.81
N SER A 22 -7.64 27.38 2.29
CA SER A 22 -7.31 27.38 0.85
C SER A 22 -6.42 26.21 0.43
N ASP A 23 -6.19 25.25 1.32
CA ASP A 23 -5.36 24.06 1.09
C ASP A 23 -6.09 22.88 0.42
N ALA A 24 -7.40 22.97 0.20
CA ALA A 24 -8.19 21.93 -0.51
C ALA A 24 -7.95 21.86 -2.04
N SER A 25 -6.94 22.55 -2.58
CA SER A 25 -6.53 22.48 -3.99
C SER A 25 -5.05 22.10 -4.09
N PRO A 26 -4.66 21.17 -4.98
CA PRO A 26 -3.25 20.82 -5.18
C PRO A 26 -2.43 22.07 -5.43
N ARG A 27 -1.42 22.30 -4.59
CA ARG A 27 -0.50 23.42 -4.77
C ARG A 27 0.38 23.11 -5.97
N ARG A 28 -0.04 23.59 -7.14
CA ARG A 28 0.75 23.48 -8.37
C ARG A 28 1.99 24.36 -8.30
N HIS A 29 3.14 23.78 -8.63
CA HIS A 29 4.41 24.46 -8.87
C HIS A 29 4.77 24.24 -10.35
N PRO A 30 4.74 25.27 -11.20
CA PRO A 30 5.10 25.14 -12.61
C PRO A 30 6.62 24.94 -12.77
N PHE A 31 7.01 24.23 -13.83
CA PHE A 31 8.42 24.14 -14.22
C PHE A 31 8.95 25.49 -14.72
N ASP A 32 10.22 25.76 -14.46
CA ASP A 32 10.96 26.88 -15.04
C ASP A 32 11.33 26.54 -16.48
N LEU A 33 10.45 26.89 -17.43
CA LEU A 33 10.63 26.61 -18.85
C LEU A 33 11.49 27.71 -19.50
N ASP A 34 12.81 27.59 -19.35
CA ASP A 34 13.77 28.53 -19.94
C ASP A 34 13.60 28.59 -21.48
N PRO A 35 13.25 29.75 -22.06
CA PRO A 35 13.00 29.88 -23.50
C PRO A 35 14.20 29.45 -24.37
N ARG A 36 15.43 29.51 -23.84
CA ARG A 36 16.65 29.08 -24.53
C ARG A 36 16.66 27.58 -24.83
N PHE A 37 15.87 26.79 -24.12
CA PHE A 37 15.88 25.33 -24.21
C PHE A 37 14.57 24.71 -24.72
N GLY A 38 13.52 25.50 -25.02
CA GLY A 38 12.20 24.99 -25.41
C GLY A 38 12.23 23.92 -26.50
N ALA A 39 12.97 24.14 -27.59
CA ALA A 39 13.12 23.16 -28.67
C ALA A 39 13.78 21.83 -28.23
N ALA A 40 14.63 21.86 -27.19
CA ALA A 40 15.25 20.66 -26.62
C ALA A 40 14.33 19.90 -25.65
N LEU A 41 13.19 20.49 -25.25
CA LEU A 41 12.20 19.86 -24.37
C LEU A 41 11.09 19.14 -25.16
N LEU A 42 10.83 19.55 -26.41
CA LEU A 42 9.84 18.91 -27.29
C LEU A 42 9.97 17.38 -27.42
N PRO A 43 11.17 16.76 -27.53
CA PRO A 43 11.30 15.30 -27.60
C PRO A 43 10.81 14.56 -26.34
N PHE A 44 10.68 15.26 -25.21
CA PHE A 44 10.16 14.71 -23.96
C PHE A 44 8.63 14.93 -23.81
N GLY A 45 7.99 15.57 -24.79
CA GLY A 45 6.56 15.88 -24.79
C GLY A 45 6.19 17.13 -23.98
N VAL A 46 7.14 18.05 -23.77
CA VAL A 46 6.90 19.31 -23.05
C VAL A 46 6.78 20.45 -24.06
N GLY A 47 5.54 20.88 -24.34
CA GLY A 47 5.26 22.07 -25.16
C GLY A 47 5.04 23.34 -24.34
N ASP A 48 4.31 23.23 -23.23
CA ASP A 48 3.97 24.37 -22.35
C ASP A 48 3.91 23.98 -20.86
N GLN A 49 3.46 24.91 -20.00
CA GLN A 49 3.35 24.71 -18.54
C GLN A 49 2.28 23.67 -18.12
N SER A 50 1.33 23.32 -18.99
CA SER A 50 0.36 22.25 -18.73
C SER A 50 1.02 20.87 -18.83
N ASP A 51 2.06 20.72 -19.67
CA ASP A 51 2.84 19.50 -19.80
C ASP A 51 3.89 19.30 -18.69
N ALA A 52 4.31 20.36 -18.02
CA ALA A 52 5.38 20.32 -17.02
C ALA A 52 4.97 21.01 -15.71
N HIS A 53 4.51 20.22 -14.73
CA HIS A 53 4.08 20.71 -13.42
C HIS A 53 4.36 19.71 -12.28
N VAL A 54 4.51 20.24 -11.07
CA VAL A 54 4.52 19.49 -9.82
C VAL A 54 3.28 19.88 -9.03
N ASP A 55 2.37 18.94 -8.81
CA ASP A 55 1.25 19.08 -7.90
C ASP A 55 1.59 18.44 -6.56
N LEU A 56 1.32 19.15 -5.46
CA LEU A 56 1.54 18.66 -4.09
C LEU A 56 0.34 19.04 -3.20
N ASP A 57 -0.29 18.02 -2.63
CA ASP A 57 -1.40 18.08 -1.67
C ASP A 57 -1.20 16.99 -0.58
N ASP A 58 -2.15 16.83 0.33
CA ASP A 58 -2.08 15.80 1.37
C ASP A 58 -2.21 14.35 0.82
N ASP A 59 -2.76 14.16 -0.39
CA ASP A 59 -2.79 12.85 -1.05
C ASP A 59 -1.41 12.43 -1.58
N GLY A 60 -0.66 13.36 -2.21
CA GLY A 60 0.67 13.04 -2.74
C GLY A 60 1.40 14.12 -3.51
N LEU A 61 2.65 13.80 -3.81
CA LEU A 61 3.46 14.46 -4.82
C LEU A 61 3.17 13.82 -6.18
N ARG A 62 2.72 14.61 -7.15
CA ARG A 62 2.51 14.21 -8.54
C ARG A 62 3.31 15.12 -9.46
N VAL A 63 4.30 14.57 -10.15
CA VAL A 63 5.14 15.29 -11.11
C VAL A 63 4.78 14.82 -12.52
N ARG A 64 4.47 15.77 -13.41
CA ARG A 64 4.32 15.54 -14.86
C ARG A 64 5.44 16.28 -15.58
N PHE A 65 6.05 15.62 -16.56
CA PHE A 65 7.03 16.21 -17.47
C PHE A 65 6.84 15.57 -18.85
N GLY A 66 5.84 16.08 -19.59
CA GLY A 66 5.44 15.59 -20.90
C GLY A 66 4.97 14.13 -20.86
N PHE A 67 5.72 13.23 -21.51
CA PHE A 67 5.44 11.80 -21.52
C PHE A 67 5.78 11.09 -20.20
N PHE A 68 6.52 11.74 -19.30
CA PHE A 68 6.98 11.15 -18.04
C PHE A 68 6.11 11.62 -16.88
N SER A 69 5.87 10.72 -15.92
CA SER A 69 5.19 11.06 -14.67
C SER A 69 5.74 10.26 -13.49
N LEU A 70 5.64 10.87 -12.31
CA LEU A 70 6.00 10.29 -11.02
C LEU A 70 4.86 10.62 -10.06
N ALA A 71 4.28 9.61 -9.42
CA ALA A 71 3.32 9.79 -8.35
C ALA A 71 3.82 9.07 -7.09
N THR A 72 3.77 9.73 -5.94
CA THR A 72 4.12 9.12 -4.65
C THR A 72 3.37 9.81 -3.51
N PRO A 73 2.85 9.07 -2.52
CA PRO A 73 2.12 9.66 -1.41
C PRO A 73 3.05 10.52 -0.53
N VAL A 74 2.53 11.54 0.14
CA VAL A 74 3.37 12.47 0.92
C VAL A 74 4.15 11.81 2.05
N ARG A 75 3.62 10.72 2.62
CA ARG A 75 4.30 9.85 3.59
C ARG A 75 5.61 9.22 3.07
N ASN A 76 5.86 9.27 1.76
CA ASN A 76 7.10 8.77 1.16
C ASN A 76 8.17 9.87 0.97
N LEU A 77 7.89 11.13 1.31
CA LEU A 77 8.83 12.25 1.18
C LEU A 77 9.80 12.29 2.37
N ALA A 78 11.09 12.06 2.11
CA ALA A 78 12.15 12.10 3.13
C ALA A 78 12.73 13.51 3.35
N GLY A 79 12.50 14.42 2.40
CA GLY A 79 12.92 15.83 2.45
C GLY A 79 13.23 16.41 1.08
N ALA A 80 13.56 17.69 1.03
CA ALA A 80 13.97 18.40 -0.18
C ALA A 80 15.15 19.33 0.09
N GLN A 81 16.00 19.52 -0.92
CA GLN A 81 17.12 20.45 -0.86
C GLN A 81 17.23 21.24 -2.17
N LEU A 82 17.62 22.51 -2.08
CA LEU A 82 18.01 23.30 -3.24
C LEU A 82 19.29 22.71 -3.84
N THR A 83 19.34 22.65 -5.16
CA THR A 83 20.46 22.10 -5.94
C THR A 83 20.71 22.94 -7.19
N GLY A 84 21.95 22.94 -7.66
CA GLY A 84 22.43 23.78 -8.75
C GLY A 84 23.67 24.59 -8.34
N PRO A 85 24.25 25.38 -9.26
CA PRO A 85 23.88 25.46 -10.67
C PRO A 85 24.31 24.21 -11.45
N PHE A 86 23.57 23.87 -12.50
CA PHE A 86 23.81 22.69 -13.32
C PHE A 86 24.46 23.03 -14.66
N ARG A 87 25.31 22.13 -15.18
CA ARG A 87 25.71 22.18 -16.59
C ARG A 87 24.53 21.76 -17.47
N ALA A 88 24.15 22.56 -18.46
CA ALA A 88 23.02 22.29 -19.37
C ALA A 88 22.98 20.85 -19.92
N VAL A 89 24.13 20.34 -20.38
CA VAL A 89 24.31 18.98 -20.92
C VAL A 89 23.97 17.87 -19.89
N LYS A 90 23.98 18.17 -18.58
CA LYS A 90 23.60 17.24 -17.50
C LYS A 90 22.19 17.50 -16.94
N ALA A 91 21.58 18.64 -17.23
CA ALA A 91 20.35 19.10 -16.60
C ALA A 91 19.09 18.89 -17.46
N LEU A 92 19.17 19.15 -18.77
CA LEU A 92 18.00 19.34 -19.62
C LEU A 92 17.36 18.03 -20.09
N GLY A 93 16.04 17.93 -19.96
CA GLY A 93 15.22 16.76 -20.30
C GLY A 93 15.00 15.80 -19.12
N ALA A 94 14.42 14.64 -19.41
CA ALA A 94 14.23 13.55 -18.45
C ALA A 94 15.47 12.62 -18.44
N ARG A 95 16.19 12.53 -17.31
CA ARG A 95 17.50 11.85 -17.22
C ARG A 95 17.70 11.05 -15.93
N LEU A 96 18.62 10.09 -15.98
CA LEU A 96 19.10 9.32 -14.83
C LEU A 96 20.41 9.92 -14.27
N SER A 97 20.47 10.19 -12.96
CA SER A 97 21.73 10.37 -12.24
C SER A 97 22.31 8.99 -11.90
N LEU A 98 23.47 8.65 -12.47
CA LEU A 98 24.14 7.37 -12.19
C LEU A 98 24.81 7.33 -10.81
N ALA A 99 25.16 8.49 -10.23
CA ALA A 99 25.80 8.56 -8.91
C ALA A 99 24.81 8.20 -7.79
N ASP A 100 23.64 8.83 -7.81
CA ASP A 100 22.65 8.72 -6.73
C ASP A 100 21.43 7.85 -7.11
N ARG A 101 21.40 7.31 -8.33
CA ARG A 101 20.25 6.63 -8.98
C ARG A 101 18.98 7.49 -9.11
N GLY A 102 19.06 8.78 -8.79
CA GLY A 102 17.97 9.74 -8.91
C GLY A 102 17.53 9.96 -10.35
N VAL A 103 16.33 10.52 -10.53
CA VAL A 103 15.84 11.04 -11.81
C VAL A 103 15.96 12.57 -11.80
N THR A 104 16.25 13.17 -12.95
CA THR A 104 16.16 14.62 -13.17
C THR A 104 15.11 14.87 -14.25
N PHE A 105 14.14 15.74 -13.95
CA PHE A 105 13.34 16.42 -14.95
C PHE A 105 13.79 17.88 -14.94
N GLY A 106 14.49 18.31 -15.99
CA GLY A 106 15.08 19.66 -16.05
C GLY A 106 14.69 20.42 -17.31
N SER A 107 14.28 21.65 -17.11
CA SER A 107 13.94 22.64 -18.13
C SER A 107 14.76 23.94 -17.99
N ALA A 108 15.42 24.13 -16.86
CA ALA A 108 16.36 25.22 -16.59
C ALA A 108 17.70 24.70 -16.02
N THR A 109 18.66 25.60 -15.83
CA THR A 109 20.03 25.24 -15.37
C THR A 109 20.50 25.92 -14.10
N GLU A 110 19.83 26.99 -13.66
CA GLU A 110 20.33 27.82 -12.56
C GLU A 110 20.04 27.21 -11.17
N ARG A 111 18.80 26.78 -10.94
CA ARG A 111 18.35 26.19 -9.68
C ARG A 111 17.36 25.05 -9.93
N GLY A 112 17.30 24.11 -8.98
CA GLY A 112 16.31 23.05 -8.94
C GLY A 112 16.17 22.48 -7.53
N VAL A 113 15.16 21.65 -7.33
CA VAL A 113 14.85 21.01 -6.05
C VAL A 113 15.10 19.52 -6.17
N CYS A 114 16.05 19.00 -5.38
CA CYS A 114 16.24 17.57 -5.21
C CYS A 114 15.35 17.08 -4.05
N ILE A 115 14.22 16.46 -4.40
CA ILE A 115 13.31 15.78 -3.49
C ILE A 115 13.83 14.36 -3.26
N ARG A 116 13.97 13.95 -2.01
CA ARG A 116 14.39 12.61 -1.58
C ARG A 116 13.19 11.81 -1.08
N PHE A 117 13.21 10.50 -1.32
CA PHE A 117 12.14 9.58 -0.94
C PHE A 117 12.60 8.56 0.09
N HIS A 118 11.70 8.16 1.00
CA HIS A 118 11.93 7.04 1.92
C HIS A 118 12.03 5.71 1.15
N ARG A 119 11.26 5.54 0.07
CA ARG A 119 11.25 4.36 -0.79
C ARG A 119 11.39 4.75 -2.26
N PRO A 120 12.27 4.08 -3.04
CA PRO A 120 12.47 4.40 -4.45
C PRO A 120 11.21 4.27 -5.32
N VAL A 121 10.93 5.29 -6.13
CA VAL A 121 9.70 5.42 -6.94
C VAL A 121 9.98 5.27 -8.45
N PRO A 122 9.06 4.72 -9.25
CA PRO A 122 9.20 4.72 -10.72
C PRO A 122 8.99 6.13 -11.30
N ALA A 123 9.68 6.47 -12.40
CA ALA A 123 9.52 7.77 -13.07
C ALA A 123 9.85 7.80 -14.58
N LEU A 124 10.92 7.09 -15.00
CA LEU A 124 11.48 7.19 -16.36
C LEU A 124 11.05 6.09 -17.34
N ASP A 125 10.33 5.08 -16.87
CA ASP A 125 10.05 3.86 -17.62
C ASP A 125 8.54 3.56 -17.56
N PRO A 126 7.83 3.47 -18.71
CA PRO A 126 6.36 3.35 -18.75
C PRO A 126 5.74 2.24 -17.91
N PHE A 127 6.44 1.14 -17.59
CA PHE A 127 5.77 -0.03 -16.98
C PHE A 127 6.03 -0.32 -15.47
N GLY A 128 6.83 0.35 -14.62
CA GLY A 128 8.20 0.90 -14.73
C GLY A 128 9.22 0.07 -13.90
N ALA A 129 10.43 -0.22 -14.39
CA ALA A 129 11.45 -1.06 -13.71
C ALA A 129 12.57 -0.27 -13.03
N LEU A 130 12.91 0.91 -13.55
CA LEU A 130 13.84 1.82 -12.91
C LEU A 130 13.11 2.55 -11.77
N ARG A 131 13.68 2.48 -10.55
CA ARG A 131 13.18 3.17 -9.36
C ARG A 131 14.24 4.11 -8.81
N HIS A 132 13.82 5.30 -8.40
CA HIS A 132 14.71 6.42 -8.05
C HIS A 132 14.51 6.79 -6.57
N PRO A 133 15.60 6.91 -5.77
CA PRO A 133 15.51 7.34 -4.38
C PRO A 133 15.28 8.86 -4.23
N GLY A 134 15.30 9.61 -5.33
CA GLY A 134 14.97 11.02 -5.37
C GLY A 134 14.72 11.51 -6.80
N ILE A 135 14.07 12.67 -6.91
CA ILE A 135 13.87 13.42 -8.15
C ILE A 135 14.44 14.83 -8.02
N THR A 136 15.14 15.30 -9.05
CA THR A 136 15.48 16.71 -9.23
C THR A 136 14.50 17.34 -10.21
N VAL A 137 13.80 18.41 -9.80
CA VAL A 137 12.90 19.21 -10.65
C VAL A 137 13.36 20.66 -10.72
N THR A 138 13.28 21.29 -11.88
CA THR A 138 13.53 22.74 -12.05
C THR A 138 12.21 23.50 -12.12
N VAL A 139 11.70 23.92 -10.97
CA VAL A 139 10.47 24.73 -10.83
C VAL A 139 10.77 26.21 -10.73
N ALA A 140 9.81 27.05 -11.14
CA ALA A 140 9.96 28.51 -11.15
C ALA A 140 10.20 29.12 -9.75
N ASP A 141 9.69 28.47 -8.70
CA ASP A 141 9.89 28.84 -7.29
C ASP A 141 10.39 27.60 -6.51
N PRO A 142 11.71 27.35 -6.50
CA PRO A 142 12.28 26.17 -5.87
C PRO A 142 12.29 26.30 -4.34
N GLU A 143 12.42 27.50 -3.78
CA GLU A 143 12.34 27.75 -2.35
C GLU A 143 10.96 27.37 -1.77
N ARG A 144 9.86 27.77 -2.44
CA ARG A 144 8.49 27.41 -2.03
C ARG A 144 8.24 25.91 -2.11
N LEU A 145 8.81 25.21 -3.11
CA LEU A 145 8.67 23.76 -3.22
C LEU A 145 9.47 23.03 -2.13
N VAL A 146 10.68 23.48 -1.80
CA VAL A 146 11.45 22.95 -0.65
C VAL A 146 10.67 23.11 0.66
N ALA A 147 10.15 24.32 0.92
CA ALA A 147 9.38 24.59 2.14
C ALA A 147 8.11 23.75 2.24
N ALA A 148 7.42 23.52 1.13
CA ALA A 148 6.25 22.64 1.08
C ALA A 148 6.63 21.18 1.35
N VAL A 149 7.64 20.65 0.66
CA VAL A 149 8.07 19.25 0.83
C VAL A 149 8.63 18.98 2.24
N GLU A 150 9.45 19.87 2.81
CA GLU A 150 9.96 19.69 4.17
C GLU A 150 8.84 19.72 5.22
N ARG A 151 7.74 20.47 5.01
CA ARG A 151 6.55 20.41 5.89
C ARG A 151 5.91 19.02 5.91
N TYR A 152 5.83 18.34 4.76
CA TYR A 152 5.32 16.96 4.69
C TYR A 152 6.33 15.95 5.22
N ALA A 153 7.62 16.13 4.93
CA ALA A 153 8.68 15.27 5.44
C ALA A 153 8.79 15.33 6.97
N GLU A 154 8.67 16.51 7.57
CA GLU A 154 8.73 16.66 9.03
C GLU A 154 7.50 16.03 9.72
N ARG A 155 6.28 16.24 9.20
CA ARG A 155 5.08 15.50 9.64
C ARG A 155 5.32 13.99 9.61
N THR A 156 5.90 13.49 8.52
CA THR A 156 6.19 12.06 8.32
C THR A 156 7.27 11.54 9.29
N ARG A 157 8.34 12.31 9.53
CA ARG A 157 9.41 11.98 10.49
C ARG A 157 8.84 11.83 11.90
N LEU A 158 7.98 12.76 12.34
CA LEU A 158 7.36 12.72 13.66
C LEU A 158 6.51 11.44 13.88
N THR A 159 5.74 11.01 12.87
CA THR A 159 4.98 9.75 12.92
C THR A 159 5.89 8.52 12.89
N THR A 160 7.00 8.58 12.13
CA THR A 160 7.88 7.42 11.88
C THR A 160 8.92 7.20 12.99
N ALA A 161 9.38 8.26 13.68
CA ALA A 161 10.49 8.22 14.64
C ALA A 161 10.28 7.29 15.86
N ARG A 162 9.06 6.82 16.12
CA ARG A 162 8.73 5.82 17.16
C ARG A 162 8.69 4.37 16.63
N ARG A 163 9.27 4.10 15.47
CA ARG A 163 9.16 2.80 14.79
C ARG A 163 10.51 2.29 14.29
N THR A 164 10.73 0.99 14.50
CA THR A 164 11.90 0.26 14.01
C THR A 164 11.98 0.35 12.49
N GLU A 165 13.19 0.36 11.93
CA GLU A 165 13.37 0.33 10.47
C GLU A 165 12.70 -0.91 9.83
N PRO A 166 12.27 -0.82 8.56
CA PRO A 166 11.65 -1.94 7.87
C PRO A 166 12.54 -3.18 7.87
N THR A 167 11.95 -4.37 8.01
CA THR A 167 12.71 -5.63 7.99
C THR A 167 13.49 -5.74 6.67
N PRO A 168 14.85 -5.76 6.70
CA PRO A 168 15.65 -5.75 5.49
C PRO A 168 15.41 -7.02 4.68
N GLN A 169 15.07 -6.84 3.41
CA GLN A 169 14.89 -7.95 2.48
C GLN A 169 16.26 -8.41 1.96
N PRO A 170 16.49 -9.72 1.75
CA PRO A 170 17.76 -10.21 1.24
C PRO A 170 18.10 -9.61 -0.13
N GLY A 171 19.38 -9.36 -0.39
CA GLY A 171 19.86 -8.81 -1.66
C GLY A 171 19.61 -9.74 -2.86
N PRO A 172 19.62 -9.22 -4.10
CA PRO A 172 19.16 -9.94 -5.30
C PRO A 172 19.87 -11.28 -5.53
N VAL A 173 21.19 -11.35 -5.29
CA VAL A 173 21.97 -12.60 -5.42
C VAL A 173 21.53 -13.65 -4.40
N ARG A 174 21.24 -13.26 -3.15
CA ARG A 174 20.74 -14.18 -2.11
C ARG A 174 19.31 -14.64 -2.41
N ARG A 175 18.47 -13.79 -3.02
CA ARG A 175 17.13 -14.18 -3.50
C ARG A 175 17.22 -15.27 -4.57
N ALA A 176 18.05 -15.06 -5.60
CA ALA A 176 18.21 -16.03 -6.69
C ALA A 176 18.73 -17.41 -6.20
N GLY A 177 19.75 -17.42 -5.33
CA GLY A 177 20.29 -18.66 -4.76
C GLY A 177 19.31 -19.41 -3.85
N ALA A 178 18.38 -18.70 -3.20
CA ALA A 178 17.32 -19.30 -2.39
C ALA A 178 16.19 -19.92 -3.24
N VAL A 179 15.79 -19.28 -4.35
CA VAL A 179 14.83 -19.87 -5.31
C VAL A 179 15.33 -21.21 -5.87
N LEU A 180 16.64 -21.35 -6.10
CA LEU A 180 17.22 -22.57 -6.66
C LEU A 180 17.19 -23.80 -5.74
N ARG A 181 17.13 -23.61 -4.41
CA ARG A 181 17.17 -24.70 -3.41
C ARG A 181 15.79 -25.23 -3.03
N TYR A 182 14.75 -24.73 -3.67
CA TYR A 182 13.38 -24.74 -3.17
C TYR A 182 12.41 -25.86 -3.64
N PRO A 183 12.58 -26.53 -4.81
CA PRO A 183 11.49 -27.30 -5.39
C PRO A 183 11.11 -28.58 -4.62
N ALA A 184 12.05 -29.20 -3.89
CA ALA A 184 11.82 -30.49 -3.22
C ALA A 184 10.81 -30.41 -2.07
N GLY A 185 10.90 -29.36 -1.23
CA GLY A 185 9.95 -29.15 -0.14
C GLY A 185 8.56 -28.80 -0.66
N LEU A 186 8.50 -27.86 -1.62
CA LEU A 186 7.22 -27.40 -2.18
C LEU A 186 6.47 -28.54 -2.91
N ALA A 187 7.16 -29.44 -3.61
CA ALA A 187 6.54 -30.56 -4.32
C ALA A 187 5.91 -31.60 -3.37
N LEU A 188 6.59 -31.95 -2.27
CA LEU A 188 6.06 -32.87 -1.25
C LEU A 188 4.83 -32.28 -0.55
N THR A 189 4.88 -30.99 -0.21
CA THR A 189 3.77 -30.27 0.42
C THR A 189 2.60 -30.14 -0.55
N ALA A 190 2.81 -29.57 -1.75
CA ALA A 190 1.75 -29.43 -2.77
C ALA A 190 1.05 -30.77 -3.09
N THR A 191 1.79 -31.88 -3.18
CA THR A 191 1.19 -33.20 -3.45
C THR A 191 0.31 -33.72 -2.31
N ARG A 192 0.64 -33.40 -1.04
CA ARG A 192 -0.22 -33.73 0.11
C ARG A 192 -1.44 -32.81 0.20
N TYR A 193 -1.27 -31.52 -0.06
CA TYR A 193 -2.34 -30.53 0.00
C TYR A 193 -3.35 -30.72 -1.15
N LEU A 194 -2.91 -30.79 -2.41
CA LEU A 194 -3.78 -30.93 -3.59
C LEU A 194 -4.66 -32.19 -3.58
N ARG A 195 -4.26 -33.25 -2.86
CA ARG A 195 -5.03 -34.50 -2.73
C ARG A 195 -6.09 -34.49 -1.62
N ARG A 196 -6.24 -33.39 -0.87
CA ARG A 196 -7.18 -33.28 0.26
C ARG A 196 -8.01 -31.99 0.28
N LEU A 197 -7.96 -31.16 -0.75
CA LEU A 197 -8.77 -29.94 -0.79
C LEU A 197 -10.26 -30.32 -0.95
N PRO A 198 -11.16 -29.78 -0.11
CA PRO A 198 -12.60 -29.85 -0.36
C PRO A 198 -12.96 -29.02 -1.60
N HIS A 199 -14.24 -29.01 -1.96
CA HIS A 199 -14.74 -28.21 -3.08
C HIS A 199 -14.33 -26.73 -2.93
N ILE A 200 -13.80 -26.14 -4.01
CA ILE A 200 -13.49 -24.70 -4.05
C ILE A 200 -14.28 -24.10 -5.20
N ASP A 201 -15.36 -23.40 -4.86
CA ASP A 201 -16.15 -22.61 -5.82
C ASP A 201 -15.39 -21.31 -6.09
N ARG A 202 -15.01 -21.07 -7.36
CA ARG A 202 -14.21 -19.93 -7.80
C ARG A 202 -14.95 -19.14 -8.87
N ALA A 203 -15.04 -17.82 -8.71
CA ALA A 203 -15.47 -16.90 -9.77
C ALA A 203 -14.56 -15.66 -9.83
N GLU A 204 -14.27 -15.19 -11.05
CA GLU A 204 -13.57 -13.93 -11.30
C GLU A 204 -14.50 -12.94 -12.04
N ALA A 205 -14.42 -11.66 -11.70
CA ALA A 205 -15.16 -10.57 -12.31
C ALA A 205 -14.26 -9.34 -12.56
N VAL A 206 -14.75 -8.40 -13.39
CA VAL A 206 -14.15 -7.06 -13.49
C VAL A 206 -14.54 -6.27 -12.25
N GLY A 207 -13.58 -5.60 -11.63
CA GLY A 207 -13.80 -4.74 -10.48
C GLY A 207 -13.80 -3.25 -10.81
N ASP A 208 -14.33 -2.44 -9.90
CA ASP A 208 -14.41 -0.98 -10.02
C ASP A 208 -13.93 -0.24 -8.76
N ALA A 209 -14.41 0.99 -8.52
CA ALA A 209 -14.02 1.79 -7.35
C ALA A 209 -14.61 1.27 -6.03
N SER A 210 -15.64 0.43 -6.05
CA SER A 210 -16.19 -0.25 -4.87
C SER A 210 -15.30 -1.37 -4.34
N ASP A 211 -14.40 -1.90 -5.18
CA ASP A 211 -13.38 -2.88 -4.81
C ASP A 211 -12.11 -2.27 -4.19
N LEU A 212 -12.14 -0.98 -3.81
CA LEU A 212 -11.05 -0.35 -3.07
C LEU A 212 -11.02 -0.81 -1.60
N PRO A 213 -9.83 -0.93 -0.98
CA PRO A 213 -9.76 -1.26 0.44
C PRO A 213 -10.32 -0.14 1.32
N PRO A 214 -10.83 -0.46 2.52
CA PRO A 214 -11.19 0.53 3.53
C PRO A 214 -10.05 1.50 3.82
N ALA A 215 -10.40 2.75 4.13
CA ALA A 215 -9.43 3.76 4.52
C ALA A 215 -8.60 3.31 5.74
N LEU A 216 -7.31 3.66 5.74
CA LEU A 216 -6.41 3.39 6.85
C LEU A 216 -6.52 4.51 7.90
N PRO A 217 -6.53 4.19 9.21
CA PRO A 217 -6.47 5.21 10.26
C PRO A 217 -5.19 6.06 10.12
N GLU A 218 -5.34 7.39 10.11
CA GLU A 218 -4.25 8.33 9.81
C GLU A 218 -3.06 8.15 10.77
N GLU A 219 -3.32 7.89 12.05
CA GLU A 219 -2.30 7.67 13.08
C GLU A 219 -1.45 6.39 12.86
N LEU A 220 -1.89 5.50 11.97
CA LEU A 220 -1.19 4.28 11.59
C LEU A 220 -0.48 4.38 10.25
N VAL A 221 -0.77 5.42 9.44
CA VAL A 221 -0.16 5.66 8.14
C VAL A 221 1.16 6.41 8.30
N ASP A 222 2.26 5.78 7.87
CA ASP A 222 3.62 6.32 7.93
C ASP A 222 4.42 5.95 6.67
N ALA A 223 5.70 6.32 6.63
CA ALA A 223 6.62 5.96 5.55
C ALA A 223 6.83 4.44 5.39
N HIS A 224 6.44 3.63 6.38
CA HIS A 224 6.55 2.18 6.34
C HIS A 224 5.29 1.52 5.75
N VAL A 225 4.08 2.08 5.91
CA VAL A 225 2.86 1.56 5.26
C VAL A 225 3.00 1.60 3.73
N LYS A 226 2.78 0.45 3.10
CA LYS A 226 2.80 0.26 1.65
C LYS A 226 1.35 0.01 1.19
N ALA A 227 0.57 1.07 1.03
CA ALA A 227 -0.84 0.96 0.63
C ALA A 227 -0.99 0.76 -0.90
N VAL A 228 -2.20 0.44 -1.36
CA VAL A 228 -2.44 -0.09 -2.72
C VAL A 228 -1.92 0.83 -3.82
N GLU A 229 -1.96 2.16 -3.65
CA GLU A 229 -1.44 3.16 -4.61
C GLU A 229 0.00 2.86 -5.05
N GLU A 230 0.83 2.37 -4.13
CA GLU A 230 2.28 2.16 -4.30
C GLU A 230 2.63 0.83 -5.01
N GLY A 231 1.62 0.00 -5.25
CA GLY A 231 1.75 -1.20 -6.06
C GLY A 231 1.87 -0.92 -7.56
N SER A 232 1.95 -1.99 -8.33
CA SER A 232 2.08 -1.98 -9.78
C SER A 232 1.07 -2.93 -10.41
N GLY A 233 0.61 -2.64 -11.63
CA GLY A 233 -0.44 -3.42 -12.29
C GLY A 233 -1.85 -3.22 -11.70
N PRO A 234 -2.81 -4.10 -12.04
CA PRO A 234 -4.21 -4.03 -11.60
C PRO A 234 -4.37 -4.36 -10.11
N LEU A 235 -5.45 -3.84 -9.51
CA LEU A 235 -5.89 -4.24 -8.17
C LEU A 235 -6.58 -5.60 -8.23
N LEU A 236 -6.24 -6.46 -7.27
CA LEU A 236 -6.96 -7.69 -6.97
C LEU A 236 -7.68 -7.51 -5.63
N HIS A 237 -9.01 -7.49 -5.69
CA HIS A 237 -9.85 -7.66 -4.52
C HIS A 237 -10.30 -9.13 -4.48
N ARG A 238 -10.11 -9.83 -3.37
CA ARG A 238 -10.49 -11.25 -3.23
C ARG A 238 -11.18 -11.50 -1.90
N VAL A 239 -12.29 -12.22 -1.96
CA VAL A 239 -13.04 -12.68 -0.79
C VAL A 239 -12.99 -14.20 -0.74
N PHE A 240 -12.54 -14.74 0.38
CA PHE A 240 -12.53 -16.17 0.72
C PHE A 240 -13.53 -16.37 1.84
N THR A 241 -14.57 -17.16 1.62
CA THR A 241 -15.63 -17.42 2.60
C THR A 241 -15.78 -18.91 2.87
N VAL A 242 -15.96 -19.27 4.14
CA VAL A 242 -16.44 -20.57 4.57
C VAL A 242 -17.65 -20.40 5.48
N ASP A 243 -18.65 -21.26 5.27
CA ASP A 243 -19.83 -21.34 6.12
C ASP A 243 -19.67 -22.54 7.05
N VAL A 244 -19.51 -22.27 8.35
CA VAL A 244 -19.24 -23.28 9.38
C VAL A 244 -20.56 -23.65 10.06
N ARG A 245 -20.96 -24.91 9.94
CA ARG A 245 -22.15 -25.50 10.59
C ARG A 245 -21.77 -26.19 11.89
N ASP A 246 -22.70 -26.24 12.84
CA ASP A 246 -22.55 -26.91 14.14
C ASP A 246 -21.30 -26.46 14.92
N SER A 247 -20.96 -25.17 14.86
CA SER A 247 -19.84 -24.59 15.62
C SER A 247 -20.10 -24.68 17.13
N GLY A 248 -19.05 -24.99 17.90
CA GLY A 248 -19.06 -24.92 19.36
C GLY A 248 -18.73 -23.53 19.92
N LEU A 249 -18.53 -22.54 19.04
CA LEU A 249 -18.21 -21.14 19.34
C LEU A 249 -19.20 -20.21 18.64
N ASP A 250 -19.22 -18.94 19.09
CA ASP A 250 -19.69 -17.78 18.32
C ASP A 250 -18.53 -17.12 17.55
N ALA A 251 -18.85 -16.13 16.71
CA ALA A 251 -17.89 -15.41 15.88
C ALA A 251 -16.80 -14.68 16.71
N ALA A 252 -17.14 -14.15 17.89
CA ALA A 252 -16.20 -13.42 18.74
C ALA A 252 -15.21 -14.37 19.41
N ALA A 253 -15.69 -15.48 19.98
CA ALA A 253 -14.87 -16.52 20.59
C ALA A 253 -13.99 -17.26 19.57
N LEU A 254 -14.46 -17.44 18.32
CA LEU A 254 -13.60 -17.89 17.23
C LEU A 254 -12.50 -16.86 16.96
N MET A 255 -12.83 -15.59 16.80
CA MET A 255 -11.85 -14.55 16.47
C MET A 255 -10.84 -14.30 17.60
N GLU A 256 -11.23 -14.45 18.86
CA GLU A 256 -10.31 -14.44 20.00
C GLU A 256 -9.25 -15.54 19.86
N ARG A 257 -9.66 -16.78 19.55
CA ARG A 257 -8.73 -17.91 19.33
C ARG A 257 -7.82 -17.71 18.12
N VAL A 258 -8.32 -17.12 17.03
CA VAL A 258 -7.52 -16.76 15.85
C VAL A 258 -6.47 -15.71 16.21
N CYS A 259 -6.86 -14.67 16.96
CA CYS A 259 -5.95 -13.59 17.37
C CYS A 259 -4.86 -14.04 18.35
N ALA A 260 -5.16 -15.02 19.21
CA ALA A 260 -4.20 -15.56 20.18
C ALA A 260 -3.04 -16.32 19.51
N ASP A 261 -3.28 -17.01 18.40
CA ASP A 261 -2.30 -17.87 17.72
C ASP A 261 -2.63 -18.03 16.22
N LEU A 262 -2.12 -17.10 15.40
CA LEU A 262 -2.29 -17.10 13.93
C LEU A 262 -1.65 -18.33 13.27
N ASP A 263 -0.62 -18.93 13.88
CA ASP A 263 0.12 -20.06 13.33
C ASP A 263 -0.66 -21.38 13.39
N ARG A 264 -1.73 -21.45 14.19
CA ARG A 264 -2.67 -22.59 14.20
C ARG A 264 -3.51 -22.70 12.94
N LEU A 265 -3.76 -21.57 12.27
CA LEU A 265 -4.55 -21.50 11.04
C LEU A 265 -3.67 -21.43 9.80
N ALA A 266 -2.45 -20.91 9.96
CA ALA A 266 -1.41 -21.00 8.95
C ALA A 266 -1.05 -22.47 8.67
N PRO A 267 -0.73 -22.83 7.40
CA PRO A 267 -0.04 -24.07 7.10
C PRO A 267 1.40 -23.97 7.64
N SER A 268 1.62 -24.43 8.87
CA SER A 268 2.85 -24.20 9.65
C SER A 268 4.13 -24.77 9.04
N GLU A 269 4.03 -25.74 8.13
CA GLU A 269 5.17 -26.25 7.37
C GLU A 269 5.73 -25.25 6.35
N VAL A 270 4.98 -24.17 6.09
CA VAL A 270 5.33 -23.16 5.08
C VAL A 270 5.15 -21.71 5.54
N VAL A 271 4.31 -21.42 6.54
CA VAL A 271 4.01 -20.05 6.94
C VAL A 271 4.13 -19.88 8.45
N THR A 272 4.76 -18.79 8.89
CA THR A 272 4.89 -18.43 10.31
C THR A 272 4.72 -16.92 10.52
N PHE A 273 3.84 -16.53 11.44
CA PHE A 273 3.50 -15.15 11.81
C PHE A 273 4.37 -14.67 12.97
N ARG A 274 5.62 -14.30 12.69
CA ARG A 274 6.53 -13.83 13.75
C ARG A 274 6.25 -12.37 14.10
N LYS A 275 5.70 -12.12 15.29
CA LYS A 275 5.54 -10.77 15.84
C LYS A 275 6.89 -10.06 15.99
N THR A 276 6.99 -8.83 15.50
CA THR A 276 8.19 -7.97 15.57
C THR A 276 7.99 -6.72 16.43
N ARG A 277 6.75 -6.33 16.70
CA ARG A 277 6.37 -5.22 17.58
C ARG A 277 5.10 -5.57 18.35
N GLY A 278 5.07 -5.23 19.64
CA GLY A 278 3.94 -5.49 20.53
C GLY A 278 4.19 -6.63 21.52
N ARG A 279 3.22 -6.90 22.39
CA ARG A 279 3.29 -8.00 23.37
C ARG A 279 2.95 -9.34 22.71
N LEU A 280 3.68 -10.41 23.01
CA LEU A 280 3.35 -11.76 22.55
C LEU A 280 2.02 -12.25 23.16
N GLY A 281 1.24 -13.03 22.40
CA GLY A 281 -0.06 -13.55 22.83
C GLY A 281 -1.25 -12.58 22.65
N GLU A 282 -0.99 -11.34 22.28
CA GLU A 282 -2.01 -10.32 21.97
C GLU A 282 -2.00 -9.98 20.48
N LEU A 283 -3.08 -9.41 19.95
CA LEU A 283 -3.16 -8.81 18.60
C LEU A 283 -3.87 -7.46 18.72
N VAL A 284 -3.08 -6.38 18.80
CA VAL A 284 -3.55 -5.01 19.09
C VAL A 284 -3.20 -4.09 17.92
N VAL A 285 -4.04 -3.08 17.69
CA VAL A 285 -3.81 -2.05 16.68
C VAL A 285 -2.44 -1.38 16.86
N GLY A 286 -1.67 -1.30 15.79
CA GLY A 286 -0.29 -0.79 15.79
C GLY A 286 0.79 -1.85 16.01
N ASP A 287 0.44 -3.09 16.35
CA ASP A 287 1.38 -4.21 16.39
C ASP A 287 1.90 -4.56 14.98
N GLU A 288 3.10 -5.11 14.90
CA GLU A 288 3.75 -5.47 13.63
C GLU A 288 4.22 -6.92 13.66
N TYR A 289 4.03 -7.60 12.53
CA TYR A 289 4.37 -9.00 12.33
C TYR A 289 5.17 -9.13 11.03
N VAL A 290 5.98 -10.17 10.95
CA VAL A 290 6.58 -10.65 9.70
C VAL A 290 6.00 -12.02 9.39
N VAL A 291 5.21 -12.10 8.33
CA VAL A 291 4.78 -13.35 7.72
C VAL A 291 5.99 -13.94 6.99
N LEU A 292 6.58 -14.96 7.59
CA LEU A 292 7.62 -15.77 6.99
C LEU A 292 6.94 -16.78 6.06
N MET A 293 6.98 -16.51 4.76
CA MET A 293 6.71 -17.51 3.73
C MET A 293 8.03 -18.24 3.39
N PRO A 294 8.02 -19.42 2.77
CA PRO A 294 9.24 -20.19 2.56
C PRO A 294 10.00 -19.74 1.30
N ALA A 295 9.51 -18.69 0.64
CA ALA A 295 10.17 -17.96 -0.44
C ALA A 295 11.21 -16.95 0.13
N PRO A 296 12.15 -16.40 -0.67
CA PRO A 296 13.19 -15.48 -0.19
C PRO A 296 12.71 -14.06 0.16
N TRP A 297 11.46 -13.90 0.57
CA TRP A 297 10.84 -12.62 0.86
C TRP A 297 10.02 -12.69 2.13
N ASN A 298 10.24 -11.72 3.02
CA ASN A 298 9.46 -11.56 4.23
C ASN A 298 8.21 -10.73 3.90
N GLY A 299 7.06 -11.08 4.48
CA GLY A 299 5.83 -10.28 4.44
C GLY A 299 5.62 -9.47 5.72
N PRO A 300 6.27 -8.30 5.90
CA PRO A 300 6.01 -7.44 7.05
C PRO A 300 4.63 -6.77 6.93
N VAL A 301 3.85 -6.81 8.01
CA VAL A 301 2.49 -6.29 8.12
C VAL A 301 2.28 -5.58 9.46
N ARG A 302 1.32 -4.65 9.52
CA ARG A 302 0.90 -3.94 10.74
C ARG A 302 -0.59 -4.13 10.97
N VAL A 303 -1.01 -4.40 12.21
CA VAL A 303 -2.43 -4.41 12.59
C VAL A 303 -2.96 -2.99 12.49
N VAL A 304 -3.95 -2.77 11.62
CA VAL A 304 -4.58 -1.46 11.37
C VAL A 304 -6.05 -1.41 11.79
N HIS A 305 -6.64 -2.55 12.14
CA HIS A 305 -7.98 -2.65 12.72
C HIS A 305 -8.06 -3.87 13.63
N ARG A 306 -8.83 -3.76 14.73
CA ARG A 306 -9.24 -4.86 15.61
C ARG A 306 -10.55 -4.49 16.30
N ASP A 307 -11.58 -5.30 16.12
CA ASP A 307 -12.80 -5.29 16.92
C ASP A 307 -13.10 -6.72 17.41
N ALA A 308 -14.26 -6.97 18.02
CA ALA A 308 -14.59 -8.26 18.61
C ALA A 308 -14.57 -9.44 17.61
N THR A 309 -14.91 -9.19 16.33
CA THR A 309 -15.10 -10.25 15.32
C THR A 309 -14.21 -10.10 14.09
N SER A 310 -13.39 -9.04 14.00
CA SER A 310 -12.47 -8.82 12.89
C SER A 310 -11.12 -8.22 13.27
N PHE A 311 -10.12 -8.43 12.41
CA PHE A 311 -8.87 -7.67 12.42
C PHE A 311 -8.33 -7.48 11.00
N ARG A 312 -7.59 -6.39 10.77
CA ARG A 312 -7.02 -6.05 9.46
C ARG A 312 -5.52 -5.77 9.56
N PHE A 313 -4.76 -6.34 8.64
CA PHE A 313 -3.36 -6.03 8.41
C PHE A 313 -3.20 -5.09 7.20
N ALA A 314 -2.34 -4.09 7.32
CA ALA A 314 -1.78 -3.35 6.19
C ALA A 314 -0.37 -3.84 5.89
N THR A 315 -0.03 -3.95 4.60
CA THR A 315 1.33 -4.35 4.19
C THR A 315 2.35 -3.25 4.45
N LEU A 316 3.54 -3.61 4.92
CA LEU A 316 4.64 -2.67 5.18
C LEU A 316 5.72 -2.71 4.08
N ALA A 317 6.64 -1.75 4.16
CA ALA A 317 7.83 -1.68 3.32
C ALA A 317 8.62 -3.01 3.40
N GLY A 318 8.95 -3.55 2.23
CA GLY A 318 9.53 -4.89 2.08
C GLY A 318 8.52 -5.98 1.69
N HIS A 319 7.22 -5.79 1.94
CA HIS A 319 6.20 -6.75 1.51
C HIS A 319 6.17 -6.88 -0.03
N LEU A 320 5.95 -8.11 -0.51
CA LEU A 320 5.84 -8.44 -1.95
C LEU A 320 4.63 -7.82 -2.63
N GLU A 321 3.68 -7.35 -1.84
CA GLU A 321 2.42 -6.72 -2.25
C GLU A 321 2.31 -5.33 -1.65
N ALA A 322 1.37 -4.56 -2.17
CA ALA A 322 0.93 -3.29 -1.64
C ALA A 322 -0.59 -3.38 -1.40
N GLY A 323 -1.04 -3.19 -0.16
CA GLY A 323 -2.45 -3.20 0.20
C GLY A 323 -2.77 -3.70 1.61
N GLN A 324 -3.90 -4.40 1.74
CA GLN A 324 -4.50 -4.80 3.02
C GLN A 324 -5.08 -6.21 2.97
N ILE A 325 -5.19 -6.85 4.13
CA ILE A 325 -5.91 -8.11 4.33
C ILE A 325 -6.69 -8.08 5.63
N GLU A 326 -7.98 -8.37 5.57
CA GLU A 326 -8.91 -8.47 6.68
C GLU A 326 -9.31 -9.92 6.94
N PHE A 327 -9.45 -10.26 8.21
CA PHE A 327 -9.99 -11.52 8.71
C PHE A 327 -11.20 -11.17 9.56
N SER A 328 -12.32 -11.85 9.34
CA SER A 328 -13.57 -11.57 10.04
C SER A 328 -14.40 -12.84 10.23
N ALA A 329 -15.22 -12.83 11.28
CA ALA A 329 -16.25 -13.81 11.53
C ALA A 329 -17.60 -13.10 11.74
N SER A 330 -18.70 -13.79 11.44
CA SER A 330 -20.06 -13.31 11.67
C SER A 330 -20.96 -14.48 12.05
N ASP A 331 -21.82 -14.29 13.04
CA ASP A 331 -22.84 -15.28 13.40
C ASP A 331 -23.95 -15.33 12.34
N ASP A 332 -24.44 -16.53 12.06
CA ASP A 332 -25.56 -16.86 11.17
C ASP A 332 -26.55 -17.75 11.97
N ASP A 333 -27.83 -17.77 11.58
CA ASP A 333 -28.89 -18.57 12.23
C ASP A 333 -28.56 -20.07 12.35
N ARG A 334 -27.55 -20.52 11.58
CA ARG A 334 -27.12 -21.90 11.43
C ARG A 334 -25.59 -22.07 11.59
N GLY A 335 -24.88 -21.14 12.24
CA GLY A 335 -23.45 -21.29 12.57
C GLY A 335 -22.63 -20.00 12.43
N ILE A 336 -21.39 -20.11 11.92
CA ILE A 336 -20.48 -18.96 11.72
C ILE A 336 -20.10 -18.85 10.24
N GLY A 337 -20.20 -17.66 9.67
CA GLY A 337 -19.49 -17.30 8.45
C GLY A 337 -18.09 -16.79 8.79
N PHE A 338 -17.03 -17.41 8.27
CA PHE A 338 -15.66 -16.91 8.39
C PHE A 338 -15.15 -16.43 7.03
N ARG A 339 -14.57 -15.22 7.00
CA ARG A 339 -14.23 -14.50 5.77
C ARG A 339 -12.83 -13.88 5.87
N ILE A 340 -12.01 -14.12 4.85
CA ILE A 340 -10.76 -13.40 4.58
C ILE A 340 -10.97 -12.53 3.35
N GLU A 341 -10.65 -11.24 3.44
CA GLU A 341 -10.77 -10.29 2.35
C GLU A 341 -9.40 -9.65 2.07
N THR A 342 -8.92 -9.70 0.83
CA THR A 342 -7.60 -9.21 0.45
C THR A 342 -7.72 -8.18 -0.65
N TRP A 343 -7.09 -7.02 -0.47
CA TRP A 343 -6.89 -6.01 -1.51
C TRP A 343 -5.40 -5.89 -1.77
N SER A 344 -4.92 -6.33 -2.92
CA SER A 344 -3.50 -6.29 -3.22
C SER A 344 -3.17 -5.89 -4.66
N ARG A 345 -2.05 -5.16 -4.78
CA ARG A 345 -1.34 -4.91 -6.04
C ARG A 345 0.09 -5.45 -5.90
N PRO A 346 0.66 -6.09 -6.94
CA PRO A 346 2.07 -6.48 -6.96
C PRO A 346 2.99 -5.34 -6.51
N GLY A 347 3.76 -5.58 -5.44
CA GLY A 347 4.44 -4.55 -4.68
C GLY A 347 5.63 -3.92 -5.40
N ASP A 348 6.15 -4.56 -6.44
CA ASP A 348 6.98 -3.98 -7.49
C ASP A 348 6.94 -4.85 -8.76
N ARG A 349 7.53 -4.36 -9.85
CA ARG A 349 7.61 -5.05 -11.15
C ARG A 349 8.35 -6.39 -11.09
N ALA A 350 9.39 -6.51 -10.28
CA ALA A 350 10.19 -7.73 -10.19
C ALA A 350 9.44 -8.81 -9.41
N ALA A 351 8.67 -8.41 -8.39
CA ALA A 351 7.66 -9.24 -7.77
C ALA A 351 6.58 -9.65 -8.81
N ALA A 352 6.02 -8.71 -9.58
CA ALA A 352 5.02 -9.01 -10.62
C ALA A 352 5.54 -10.05 -11.63
N LEU A 353 6.76 -9.86 -12.16
CA LEU A 353 7.41 -10.81 -13.07
C LEU A 353 7.68 -12.16 -12.39
N ALA A 354 8.07 -12.19 -11.11
CA ALA A 354 8.22 -13.44 -10.37
C ALA A 354 6.88 -14.17 -10.19
N PHE A 355 5.78 -13.45 -9.93
CA PHE A 355 4.42 -13.98 -9.83
C PHE A 355 3.86 -14.48 -11.19
N ASP A 356 4.28 -13.91 -12.32
CA ASP A 356 3.85 -14.31 -13.65
C ASP A 356 4.70 -15.45 -14.25
N VAL A 357 6.03 -15.41 -14.06
CA VAL A 357 6.95 -16.47 -14.52
C VAL A 357 6.80 -17.73 -13.67
N LEU A 358 6.65 -17.59 -12.35
CA LEU A 358 6.32 -18.69 -11.45
C LEU A 358 4.80 -18.70 -11.24
N ARG A 359 4.03 -19.33 -12.14
CA ARG A 359 2.56 -19.54 -12.02
C ARG A 359 2.12 -20.06 -10.64
N ILE A 360 3.05 -20.70 -9.92
CA ILE A 360 3.02 -21.12 -8.52
C ILE A 360 2.65 -19.99 -7.53
N GLY A 361 3.12 -18.75 -7.73
CA GLY A 361 3.00 -17.67 -6.74
C GLY A 361 1.56 -17.23 -6.46
N LYS A 362 0.73 -17.12 -7.50
CA LYS A 362 -0.70 -16.79 -7.36
C LYS A 362 -1.48 -17.91 -6.67
N GLU A 363 -1.09 -19.16 -6.92
CA GLU A 363 -1.68 -20.32 -6.25
C GLU A 363 -1.28 -20.38 -4.77
N ILE A 364 -0.06 -19.99 -4.37
CA ILE A 364 0.37 -20.06 -2.95
C ILE A 364 -0.56 -19.24 -2.03
N GLN A 365 -0.86 -17.98 -2.37
CA GLN A 365 -1.79 -17.17 -1.57
C GLN A 365 -3.19 -17.78 -1.52
N LEU A 366 -3.70 -18.19 -2.69
CA LEU A 366 -5.02 -18.80 -2.83
C LEU A 366 -5.14 -20.03 -1.93
N HIS A 367 -4.16 -20.94 -1.97
CA HIS A 367 -4.09 -22.13 -1.13
C HIS A 367 -3.88 -21.82 0.36
N MET A 368 -3.03 -20.83 0.70
CA MET A 368 -2.78 -20.42 2.08
C MET A 368 -4.04 -19.87 2.75
N TRP A 369 -4.76 -18.95 2.09
CA TRP A 369 -6.01 -18.40 2.64
C TRP A 369 -7.15 -19.42 2.62
N THR A 370 -7.21 -20.28 1.61
CA THR A 370 -8.14 -21.44 1.60
C THR A 370 -7.88 -22.35 2.81
N HIS A 371 -6.62 -22.66 3.12
CA HIS A 371 -6.27 -23.46 4.30
C HIS A 371 -6.63 -22.74 5.61
N PHE A 372 -6.33 -21.44 5.71
CA PHE A 372 -6.66 -20.63 6.88
C PHE A 372 -8.16 -20.62 7.17
N CYS A 373 -9.01 -20.46 6.15
CA CYS A 373 -10.46 -20.56 6.31
C CYS A 373 -10.91 -21.95 6.77
N LEU A 374 -10.39 -23.03 6.17
CA LEU A 374 -10.73 -24.40 6.59
C LEU A 374 -10.28 -24.68 8.04
N ARG A 375 -9.11 -24.19 8.44
CA ARG A 375 -8.62 -24.27 9.82
C ARG A 375 -9.43 -23.44 10.81
N ALA A 376 -10.03 -22.32 10.39
CA ALA A 376 -10.99 -21.60 11.22
C ALA A 376 -12.24 -22.46 11.49
N GLY A 377 -12.70 -23.20 10.48
CA GLY A 377 -13.71 -24.25 10.63
C GLY A 377 -13.32 -25.30 11.69
N ASP A 378 -12.16 -25.95 11.52
CA ASP A 378 -11.62 -26.93 12.48
C ASP A 378 -11.54 -26.36 13.92
N LEU A 379 -11.00 -25.14 14.06
CA LEU A 379 -10.75 -24.47 15.35
C LEU A 379 -12.04 -24.13 16.13
N SER A 380 -13.14 -23.96 15.41
CA SER A 380 -14.49 -23.76 15.98
C SER A 380 -15.15 -25.05 16.48
N GLY A 381 -14.63 -26.21 16.09
CA GLY A 381 -15.26 -27.53 16.32
C GLY A 381 -16.43 -27.87 15.38
N GLY A 382 -16.80 -26.96 14.46
CA GLY A 382 -17.85 -27.17 13.47
C GLY A 382 -17.40 -27.93 12.21
N ARG A 383 -18.26 -27.95 11.19
CA ARG A 383 -18.02 -28.57 9.88
C ARG A 383 -18.20 -27.56 8.75
N VAL A 384 -17.40 -27.68 7.69
CA VAL A 384 -17.47 -26.83 6.48
C VAL A 384 -17.97 -27.67 5.30
N PRO A 385 -19.30 -27.87 5.13
CA PRO A 385 -19.85 -28.80 4.15
C PRO A 385 -19.65 -28.34 2.70
N ASP A 386 -19.79 -27.04 2.44
CA ASP A 386 -19.77 -26.46 1.09
C ASP A 386 -18.35 -26.11 0.60
N GLY A 387 -17.33 -26.39 1.42
CA GLY A 387 -15.94 -26.06 1.13
C GLY A 387 -15.67 -24.56 1.21
N VAL A 388 -14.82 -24.03 0.31
CA VAL A 388 -14.42 -22.62 0.31
C VAL A 388 -14.95 -21.91 -0.93
N ARG A 389 -15.72 -20.82 -0.75
CA ARG A 389 -16.10 -19.91 -1.84
C ARG A 389 -15.03 -18.84 -2.00
N VAL A 390 -14.56 -18.65 -3.22
CA VAL A 390 -13.59 -17.61 -3.60
C VAL A 390 -14.19 -16.73 -4.69
N ARG A 391 -14.21 -15.43 -4.44
CA ARG A 391 -14.60 -14.39 -5.40
C ARG A 391 -13.43 -13.44 -5.61
N THR A 392 -13.11 -13.14 -6.86
CA THR A 392 -12.01 -12.23 -7.23
C THR A 392 -12.51 -11.15 -8.17
N TRP A 393 -12.31 -9.89 -7.81
CA TRP A 393 -12.53 -8.74 -8.67
C TRP A 393 -11.19 -8.15 -9.10
N ARG A 394 -11.07 -7.86 -10.40
CA ARG A 394 -9.87 -7.28 -11.00
C ARG A 394 -10.18 -5.89 -11.54
N ALA A 395 -9.75 -4.85 -10.84
CA ALA A 395 -9.88 -3.47 -11.29
C ALA A 395 -8.61 -3.00 -12.01
N SER A 396 -8.75 -2.15 -13.03
CA SER A 396 -7.63 -1.38 -13.56
C SER A 396 -7.06 -0.46 -12.47
N TRP A 397 -5.82 0.02 -12.63
CA TRP A 397 -5.29 1.06 -11.75
C TRP A 397 -4.94 2.35 -12.53
N PRO A 398 -5.50 3.52 -12.16
CA PRO A 398 -6.56 3.69 -11.16
C PRO A 398 -7.87 2.96 -11.55
N PRO A 399 -8.75 2.65 -10.59
CA PRO A 399 -10.06 2.10 -10.89
C PRO A 399 -10.85 3.08 -11.77
N ARG A 400 -11.66 2.56 -12.69
CA ARG A 400 -12.63 3.39 -13.40
C ARG A 400 -13.69 3.80 -12.38
N GLY A 401 -13.98 5.10 -12.31
CA GLY A 401 -15.14 5.56 -11.54
C GLY A 401 -16.41 4.91 -12.08
N GLY A 402 -17.24 4.38 -11.19
CA GLY A 402 -18.58 3.91 -11.55
C GLY A 402 -19.41 5.05 -12.19
N PRO A 403 -20.49 4.72 -12.92
CA PRO A 403 -21.35 5.74 -13.51
C PRO A 403 -21.82 6.71 -12.41
N ARG A 404 -21.65 8.02 -12.65
CA ARG A 404 -22.26 9.05 -11.81
C ARG A 404 -23.78 8.91 -11.93
N SER A 405 -24.42 8.58 -10.81
CA SER A 405 -25.88 8.65 -10.64
C SER A 405 -26.38 10.09 -10.69
#